data_AF-A0AAU4GU62-F1
#
_entry.id   AF-A0AAU4GU62-F1
#
_cell.length_a   1.000
_cell.length_b   1.000
_cell.length_c   1.000
_cell.angle_alpha   90.00
_cell.angle_beta   90.00
_cell.angle_gamma   90.00
#
_symmetry.space_group_name_H-M   'P 1'
#
loop_
_entity.id
_entity.type
_entity.pdbx_description
1 polymer ?
#
loop_
_entity_poly.entity_id
_entity_poly.type
_entity_poly.pdbx_seq_one_letter_code
_entity_poly.pdbx_strand_id
1 'polypeptide(L)'
;MRHRRLHRITFIAAGVYNIAWGCLAVADPQWFYRLSGLPLSNSPQIFATLGMVLGLYGLLYLEVAIWPERGWSTAAVGLTGKVLGPLGLA
;
A
#
# COMPACT_ATOMS: atom_id res chain seq x y z
N MET A 1 12.14 18.80 -16.98
CA MET A 1 11.68 17.50 -17.51
C MET A 1 12.09 16.27 -16.66
N ARG A 2 13.29 16.23 -16.06
CA ARG A 2 13.79 15.09 -15.26
C ARG A 2 12.96 14.75 -14.01
N HIS A 3 12.45 15.76 -13.29
CA HIS A 3 11.59 15.58 -12.11
C HIS A 3 10.26 14.87 -12.41
N ARG A 4 9.63 15.13 -13.58
CA ARG A 4 8.38 14.46 -13.98
C ARG A 4 8.57 12.96 -14.20
N ARG A 5 9.70 12.55 -14.79
CA ARG A 5 10.00 11.12 -15.01
C ARG A 5 10.26 10.38 -13.71
N LEU A 6 11.03 10.98 -12.79
CA LEU A 6 11.30 10.37 -11.48
C LEU A 6 10.02 10.21 -10.66
N HIS A 7 9.17 11.24 -10.58
CA HIS A 7 7.87 11.14 -9.91
C HIS A 7 7.03 9.99 -10.47
N ARG A 8 6.91 9.91 -11.80
CA ARG A 8 6.11 8.87 -12.45
C ARG A 8 6.64 7.46 -12.14
N ILE A 9 7.95 7.26 -12.17
CA ILE A 9 8.56 5.95 -11.86
C ILE A 9 8.32 5.59 -10.39
N THR A 10 8.50 6.53 -9.46
CA THR A 10 8.28 6.30 -8.03
C THR A 10 6.83 5.93 -7.73
N PHE A 11 5.85 6.61 -8.32
CA PHE A 11 4.44 6.29 -8.11
C PHE A 11 4.03 4.97 -8.76
N ILE A 12 4.60 4.60 -9.92
CA ILE A 12 4.39 3.27 -10.51
C ILE A 12 4.96 2.19 -9.60
N ALA A 13 6.20 2.35 -9.15
CA ALA A 13 6.84 1.40 -8.25
C ALA A 13 6.06 1.26 -6.93
N ALA A 14 5.61 2.38 -6.35
CA ALA A 14 4.78 2.37 -5.15
C ALA A 14 3.42 1.69 -5.38
N GLY A 15 2.76 1.94 -6.52
CA GLY A 15 1.49 1.32 -6.86
C GLY A 15 1.61 -0.19 -7.04
N VAL A 16 2.56 -0.64 -7.85
CA VAL A 16 2.84 -2.07 -8.07
C VAL A 16 3.21 -2.77 -6.77
N TYR A 17 4.05 -2.14 -5.94
CA TYR A 17 4.42 -2.68 -4.63
C TYR A 17 3.19 -2.89 -3.74
N ASN A 18 2.32 -1.88 -3.61
CA ASN A 18 1.13 -1.97 -2.77
C ASN A 18 0.14 -3.02 -3.30
N ILE A 19 -0.06 -3.11 -4.62
CA ILE A 19 -0.93 -4.13 -5.21
C ILE A 19 -0.38 -5.53 -4.95
N ALA A 20 0.91 -5.75 -5.20
CA ALA A 20 1.54 -7.05 -4.97
C ALA A 20 1.42 -7.48 -3.49
N TRP A 21 1.70 -6.57 -2.57
CA TRP A 21 1.56 -6.81 -1.13
C TRP A 21 0.11 -7.05 -0.72
N GLY A 22 -0.83 -6.27 -1.25
CA GLY A 22 -2.25 -6.44 -0.99
C GLY A 22 -2.78 -7.78 -1.50
N CYS A 23 -2.41 -8.17 -2.72
CA CYS A 23 -2.75 -9.47 -3.29
C CYS A 23 -2.16 -10.62 -2.48
N LEU A 24 -0.91 -10.52 -2.04
CA LEU A 24 -0.27 -11.53 -1.18
C LEU A 24 -0.97 -11.65 0.18
N ALA A 25 -1.30 -10.52 0.80
CA ALA A 25 -2.01 -10.48 2.08
C ALA A 25 -3.46 -11.00 1.99
N VAL A 26 -4.14 -10.87 0.85
CA VAL A 26 -5.47 -11.46 0.63
C VAL A 26 -5.37 -12.96 0.31
N ALA A 27 -4.42 -13.37 -0.53
CA ALA A 27 -4.24 -14.77 -0.91
C ALA A 27 -3.81 -15.64 0.27
N ASP A 28 -2.98 -15.08 1.16
CA ASP A 28 -2.42 -15.80 2.29
C ASP A 28 -2.27 -14.91 3.53
N PRO A 29 -3.35 -14.55 4.22
CA PRO A 29 -3.31 -13.56 5.32
C PRO A 29 -2.42 -13.93 6.52
N GLN A 30 -1.92 -15.15 6.58
CA GLN A 30 -1.07 -15.65 7.64
C GLN A 30 0.42 -15.67 7.25
N TRP A 31 0.75 -15.33 6.00
CA TRP A 31 2.11 -15.39 5.48
C TRP A 31 3.11 -14.58 6.32
N PHE A 32 2.70 -13.40 6.76
CA PHE A 32 3.54 -12.51 7.57
C PHE A 32 3.82 -13.08 8.96
N TYR A 33 2.82 -13.70 9.58
CA TYR A 33 2.96 -14.37 10.88
C TYR A 33 3.96 -15.53 10.78
N ARG A 34 3.88 -16.33 9.71
CA ARG A 34 4.85 -17.42 9.47
C ARG A 34 6.25 -16.91 9.19
N LEU A 35 6.41 -15.83 8.43
CA LEU A 35 7.71 -15.25 8.12
C LEU A 35 8.39 -14.63 9.37
N SER A 36 7.59 -13.99 10.23
CA SER A 36 8.08 -13.34 11.46
C SER A 36 8.26 -14.29 12.64
N GLY A 37 7.84 -15.56 12.51
CA GLY A 37 7.85 -16.53 13.61
C GLY A 37 6.84 -16.21 14.70
N LEU A 38 5.85 -15.36 14.43
CA LEU A 38 4.77 -15.03 15.36
C LEU A 38 3.72 -16.15 15.37
N PRO A 39 3.00 -16.35 16.50
CA PRO A 39 1.85 -17.24 16.52
C PRO A 39 0.81 -16.79 15.50
N LEU A 40 0.19 -17.76 14.82
CA LEU A 40 -0.86 -17.50 13.84
C LEU A 40 -2.00 -16.71 14.49
N SER A 41 -2.51 -15.70 13.79
CA SER A 41 -3.63 -14.91 14.28
C SER A 41 -4.92 -15.73 14.26
N ASN A 42 -5.75 -15.63 15.29
CA ASN A 42 -7.10 -16.21 15.29
C ASN A 42 -8.06 -15.47 14.33
N SER A 43 -7.67 -14.28 13.85
CA SER A 43 -8.47 -13.42 12.97
C SER A 43 -7.70 -13.03 11.70
N PRO A 44 -7.33 -13.99 10.82
CA PRO A 44 -6.64 -13.71 9.56
C PRO A 44 -7.38 -12.71 8.66
N GLN A 45 -8.70 -12.66 8.76
CA GLN A 45 -9.57 -11.82 7.93
C GLN A 45 -9.25 -10.33 8.11
N ILE A 46 -8.80 -9.91 9.30
CA ILE A 46 -8.39 -8.53 9.57
C ILE A 46 -7.16 -8.19 8.71
N PHE A 47 -6.18 -9.08 8.69
CA PHE A 47 -4.97 -8.89 7.88
C PHE A 47 -5.27 -8.95 6.38
N ALA A 48 -6.15 -9.86 5.94
CA ALA A 48 -6.64 -9.89 4.55
C ALA A 48 -7.35 -8.58 4.16
N THR A 49 -8.20 -8.06 5.05
CA THR A 49 -8.96 -6.81 4.82
C THR A 49 -8.00 -5.62 4.72
N LEU A 50 -7.03 -5.52 5.62
CA LEU A 50 -5.98 -4.50 5.54
C LEU A 50 -5.17 -4.63 4.25
N GLY A 51 -4.80 -5.85 3.86
CA GLY A 51 -4.14 -6.16 2.60
C GLY A 51 -4.91 -5.67 1.38
N MET A 52 -6.21 -5.97 1.32
CA MET A 52 -7.10 -5.49 0.25
C MET A 52 -7.13 -3.97 0.17
N VAL A 53 -7.33 -3.28 1.30
CA VAL A 53 -7.37 -1.80 1.35
C VAL A 53 -6.04 -1.20 0.86
N LEU A 54 -4.91 -1.73 1.33
CA LEU A 54 -3.58 -1.31 0.88
C LEU A 54 -3.37 -1.58 -0.61
N GLY A 55 -3.84 -2.72 -1.12
CA GLY A 55 -3.81 -3.06 -2.54
C GLY A 55 -4.58 -2.06 -3.40
N LEU A 56 -5.78 -1.65 -2.95
CA LEU A 56 -6.58 -0.63 -3.63
C LEU A 56 -5.91 0.75 -3.60
N TYR A 57 -5.22 1.10 -2.51
CA TYR A 57 -4.37 2.31 -2.50
C TYR A 57 -3.21 2.23 -3.51
N GLY A 58 -2.76 1.03 -3.86
CA GLY A 58 -1.83 0.83 -4.97
C GLY A 58 -2.37 1.29 -6.33
N LEU A 59 -3.65 1.04 -6.61
CA LEU A 59 -4.31 1.51 -7.84
C LEU A 59 -4.40 3.04 -7.87
N LEU A 60 -4.70 3.64 -6.72
CA LEU A 60 -4.72 5.08 -6.54
C LEU A 60 -3.35 5.72 -6.85
N TYR A 61 -2.23 5.12 -6.42
CA TYR A 61 -0.89 5.59 -6.79
C TYR A 61 -0.58 5.44 -8.28
N LEU A 62 -1.05 4.38 -8.94
CA LEU A 62 -0.92 4.24 -10.40
C LEU A 62 -1.68 5.34 -11.15
N GLU A 63 -2.86 5.72 -10.66
CA GLU A 63 -3.62 6.82 -11.24
C GLU A 63 -2.87 8.17 -11.14
N VAL A 64 -2.24 8.45 -9.99
CA VAL A 64 -1.36 9.63 -9.81
C VAL A 64 -0.18 9.61 -10.78
N ALA A 65 0.37 8.44 -11.10
CA ALA A 65 1.47 8.31 -12.04
C ALA A 65 1.07 8.62 -13.50
N ILE A 66 -0.20 8.41 -13.85
CA ILE A 66 -0.74 8.69 -15.18
C ILE A 66 -1.18 10.16 -15.27
N TRP A 67 -1.82 10.68 -14.22
CA TRP A 67 -2.38 12.04 -14.16
C TRP A 67 -1.85 12.84 -12.94
N PRO A 68 -0.57 13.26 -12.97
CA PRO A 68 0.06 13.93 -11.83
C PRO A 68 -0.60 15.27 -11.45
N GLU A 69 -1.28 15.93 -12.39
CA GLU A 69 -2.01 17.19 -12.18
C GLU A 69 -3.21 17.04 -11.22
N ARG A 70 -3.76 15.82 -11.07
CA ARG A 70 -5.00 15.54 -10.33
C ARG A 70 -4.78 14.66 -9.09
N GLY A 71 -3.59 14.08 -8.96
CA GLY A 71 -3.27 13.05 -7.95
C GLY A 71 -2.74 13.55 -6.62
N TRP A 72 -2.70 14.87 -6.36
CA TRP A 72 -2.15 15.41 -5.11
C TRP A 72 -2.89 14.90 -3.87
N SER A 73 -4.22 14.92 -3.89
CA SER A 73 -5.05 14.45 -2.76
C SER A 73 -4.81 12.97 -2.47
N THR A 74 -4.67 12.17 -3.53
CA THR A 74 -4.40 10.74 -3.47
C THR A 74 -3.01 10.44 -2.89
N ALA A 75 -1.99 11.18 -3.35
CA ALA A 75 -0.64 11.09 -2.81
C ALA A 75 -0.59 11.54 -1.34
N ALA A 76 -1.33 12.59 -0.98
CA ALA A 76 -1.45 13.09 0.39
C ALA A 76 -2.11 12.07 1.31
N VAL A 77 -3.24 11.47 0.92
CA VAL A 77 -3.91 10.41 1.70
C VAL A 77 -2.99 9.21 1.90
N GLY A 78 -2.28 8.79 0.85
CA GLY A 78 -1.32 7.69 0.94
C GLY A 78 -0.12 8.00 1.83
N LEU A 79 0.43 9.22 1.77
CA LEU A 79 1.50 9.68 2.65
C LEU A 79 1.01 9.74 4.10
N THR A 80 -0.16 10.33 4.33
CA THR A 80 -0.80 10.41 5.64
C THR A 80 -1.04 9.02 6.22
N GLY A 81 -1.52 8.05 5.43
CA GLY A 81 -1.67 6.67 5.88
C GLY A 81 -0.34 6.01 6.25
N LYS A 82 0.73 6.26 5.48
CA LYS A 82 2.08 5.73 5.79
C LYS A 82 2.76 6.41 6.97
N VAL A 83 2.42 7.67 7.27
CA VAL A 83 2.98 8.42 8.41
C VAL A 83 2.16 8.17 9.68
N LEU A 84 0.83 8.18 9.59
CA LEU A 84 -0.05 7.97 10.73
C LEU A 84 -0.23 6.49 11.09
N GLY A 85 -0.07 5.57 10.14
CA GLY A 85 -0.17 4.13 10.40
C GLY A 85 0.83 3.62 11.45
N PRO A 86 2.14 3.92 11.33
CA PRO A 86 3.15 3.61 12.34
C PRO A 86 3.00 4.42 13.63
N LEU A 87 2.43 5.63 13.55
CA LEU A 87 2.08 6.46 14.71
C LEU A 87 0.80 5.98 15.40
N GLY A 88 0.22 4.85 14.96
CA GLY A 88 -0.92 4.19 15.58
C GLY A 88 -0.83 4.32 17.09
N LEU A 89 -1.79 5.07 17.63
CA LEU A 89 -1.91 5.51 19.01
C LEU A 89 -1.33 4.46 19.97
N ALA A 90 -0.25 4.86 20.64
CA ALA A 90 0.33 4.14 21.78
C ALA A 90 -0.67 4.07 22.95
#